data_AF-A0A1F9FM22-F1
#
_entry.id   AF-A0A1F9FM22-F1
#
_cell.length_a   1.000
_cell.length_b   1.000
_cell.length_c   1.000
_cell.angle_alpha   90.00
_cell.angle_beta   90.00
_cell.angle_gamma   90.00
#
_symmetry.space_group_name_H-M   'P 1'
#
loop_
_entity.id
_entity.type
_entity.pdbx_description
1 polymer ?
#
loop_
_entity_poly.entity_id
_entity_poly.type
_entity_poly.pdbx_seq_one_letter_code
_entity_poly.pdbx_strand_id
1 'polypeptide(L)'
;MDGGVAVKERARRTARMVGGVAAMVVGLAAMGWLAEQPSALTTGPVPVPTATPTTTSTASTSAKPQASAPTTPRATPRALTEWQGMLQDDGGWPCERTASCGLARACVDALCVACREDAECLGSEVCVLGHCLLAELAGCRSRIDCEAEQLCVMSGYSADARANGDLRSACLETRGAASNPFSPPRPPEDENRGPLAPVPNQDLLERLREGMQRVDGGDP
;
A
#
# COMPACT_ATOMS: atom_id res chain seq x y z
N MET A 1 34.88 -33.60 6.69
CA MET A 1 34.73 -33.81 8.15
C MET A 1 35.01 -32.47 8.82
N ASP A 2 34.19 -32.12 9.81
CA ASP A 2 34.24 -30.94 10.68
C ASP A 2 33.81 -29.56 10.11
N GLY A 3 32.55 -29.20 10.42
CA GLY A 3 32.03 -27.84 10.32
C GLY A 3 30.70 -27.63 11.06
N GLY A 4 30.35 -28.54 11.98
CA GLY A 4 29.05 -28.59 12.66
C GLY A 4 29.12 -28.13 14.12
N VAL A 5 29.52 -26.89 14.41
CA VAL A 5 29.47 -26.34 15.77
C VAL A 5 29.21 -24.82 15.74
N ALA A 6 28.05 -24.38 15.24
CA ALA A 6 27.62 -22.98 15.42
C ALA A 6 26.09 -22.77 15.46
N VAL A 7 25.32 -23.86 15.66
CA VAL A 7 23.84 -23.79 15.68
C VAL A 7 23.28 -23.99 17.11
N LYS A 8 24.11 -24.27 18.12
CA LYS A 8 23.63 -24.73 19.43
C LYS A 8 23.54 -23.67 20.54
N GLU A 9 23.77 -22.39 20.24
CA GLU A 9 23.89 -21.35 21.29
C GLU A 9 22.81 -20.26 21.30
N ARG A 10 21.81 -20.31 20.39
CA ARG A 10 20.62 -19.43 20.45
C ARG A 10 19.39 -20.06 21.11
N ALA A 11 19.48 -21.29 21.61
CA ALA A 11 18.37 -21.98 22.28
C ALA A 11 18.30 -21.74 23.82
N ARG A 12 19.10 -20.82 24.38
CA ARG A 12 19.17 -20.60 25.85
C ARG A 12 18.66 -19.25 26.35
N ARG A 13 18.09 -18.39 25.51
CA ARG A 13 17.57 -17.06 25.95
C ARG A 13 16.04 -16.93 26.01
N THR A 14 15.28 -18.00 25.76
CA THR A 14 13.81 -18.02 25.83
C THR A 14 13.25 -18.84 27.00
N ALA A 15 13.93 -18.87 28.15
CA ALA A 15 13.46 -19.66 29.31
C ALA A 15 13.58 -18.96 30.68
N ARG A 16 13.49 -17.63 30.76
CA ARG A 16 13.41 -16.91 32.05
C ARG A 16 12.51 -15.67 31.96
N MET A 17 11.20 -15.84 31.80
CA MET A 17 10.17 -14.90 32.30
C MET A 17 8.82 -15.61 32.49
N VAL A 18 8.83 -16.82 33.06
CA VAL A 18 7.63 -17.46 33.62
C VAL A 18 8.06 -18.12 34.93
N GLY A 19 7.64 -17.58 36.07
CA GLY A 19 7.69 -18.28 37.36
C GLY A 19 8.30 -17.49 38.53
N GLY A 20 7.42 -17.00 39.41
CA GLY A 20 7.73 -16.43 40.73
C GLY A 20 7.33 -14.96 40.79
N VAL A 21 6.35 -14.50 41.58
CA VAL A 21 5.96 -14.94 42.92
C VAL A 21 4.47 -14.66 43.11
N ALA A 22 3.73 -15.71 43.44
CA ALA A 22 2.43 -15.61 44.09
C ALA A 22 2.61 -15.22 45.56
N ALA A 23 1.57 -14.59 46.12
CA ALA A 23 1.34 -14.22 47.52
C ALA A 23 1.72 -12.78 47.91
N MET A 24 0.71 -11.90 47.94
CA MET A 24 0.24 -11.33 49.20
C MET A 24 -1.17 -10.69 49.05
N VAL A 25 -2.11 -11.22 49.85
CA VAL A 25 -3.18 -10.47 50.58
C VAL A 25 -4.27 -9.83 49.70
N VAL A 26 -5.38 -10.52 49.39
CA VAL A 26 -6.62 -10.58 50.22
C VAL A 26 -6.89 -9.30 51.01
N GLY A 27 -7.55 -8.32 50.37
CA GLY A 27 -8.14 -7.14 51.00
C GLY A 27 -9.59 -6.99 50.55
N LEU A 28 -10.51 -7.32 51.46
CA LEU A 28 -11.96 -7.27 51.33
C LEU A 28 -12.51 -5.85 51.12
N ALA A 29 -13.54 -5.77 50.26
CA ALA A 29 -14.83 -5.10 50.44
C ALA A 29 -14.90 -3.72 51.12
N ALA A 30 -15.39 -2.72 50.36
CA ALA A 30 -16.38 -1.71 50.78
C ALA A 30 -16.81 -0.94 49.52
N MET A 31 -18.04 -1.10 49.02
CA MET A 31 -19.19 -0.23 49.34
C MET A 31 -18.96 1.26 49.04
N GLY A 32 -19.72 1.78 48.07
CA GLY A 32 -19.77 3.19 47.68
C GLY A 32 -20.22 3.31 46.22
N TRP A 33 -21.47 3.00 45.85
CA TRP A 33 -22.66 3.85 46.01
C TRP A 33 -22.54 5.22 45.32
N LEU A 34 -23.48 5.43 44.38
CA LEU A 34 -24.13 6.68 43.96
C LEU A 34 -23.62 7.47 42.74
N ALA A 35 -24.64 7.72 41.90
CA ALA A 35 -24.85 8.78 40.91
C ALA A 35 -24.26 8.51 39.51
N GLU A 36 -25.04 8.13 38.50
CA GLU A 36 -26.27 8.78 37.99
C GLU A 36 -26.02 10.27 37.73
N GLN A 37 -25.56 10.61 36.53
CA GLN A 37 -25.90 11.89 35.91
C GLN A 37 -26.34 11.65 34.47
N PRO A 38 -27.65 11.79 34.15
CA PRO A 38 -28.08 12.00 32.78
C PRO A 38 -27.67 13.42 32.39
N SER A 39 -26.64 13.55 31.54
CA SER A 39 -26.36 14.82 30.88
C SER A 39 -27.54 15.13 29.95
N ALA A 40 -28.40 16.02 30.44
CA ALA A 40 -29.54 16.55 29.72
C ALA A 40 -29.13 17.09 28.35
N LEU A 41 -29.85 16.64 27.33
CA LEU A 41 -29.89 17.29 26.03
C LEU A 41 -30.32 18.75 26.21
N THR A 42 -29.37 19.66 26.10
CA THR A 42 -29.65 21.07 25.82
C THR A 42 -29.80 21.21 24.31
N THR A 43 -31.04 21.06 23.85
CA THR A 43 -31.48 21.44 22.51
C THR A 43 -31.63 22.96 22.48
N GLY A 44 -30.52 23.67 22.33
CA GLY A 44 -30.52 25.10 22.05
C GLY A 44 -30.77 25.34 20.55
N PRO A 45 -31.62 26.30 20.14
CA PRO A 45 -31.72 26.70 18.75
C PRO A 45 -30.40 27.32 18.30
N VAL A 46 -29.71 26.67 17.37
CA VAL A 46 -28.53 27.22 16.71
C VAL A 46 -28.97 28.45 15.91
N PRO A 47 -28.43 29.65 16.17
CA PRO A 47 -28.71 30.82 15.35
C PRO A 47 -28.19 30.56 13.93
N VAL A 48 -29.11 30.57 12.96
CA VAL A 48 -28.79 30.53 11.53
C VAL A 48 -28.05 31.82 11.19
N PRO A 49 -26.76 31.80 10.79
CA PRO A 49 -26.14 32.99 10.23
C PRO A 49 -26.79 33.26 8.87
N THR A 50 -27.54 34.36 8.80
CA THR A 50 -27.99 34.96 7.53
C THR A 50 -26.76 35.45 6.77
N ALA A 51 -26.17 34.57 5.96
CA ALA A 51 -25.12 34.94 5.03
C ALA A 51 -25.72 35.80 3.92
N THR A 52 -25.28 37.06 3.86
CA THR A 52 -25.57 38.00 2.79
C THR A 52 -24.89 37.50 1.51
N PRO A 53 -25.61 37.31 0.38
CA PRO A 53 -24.97 36.99 -0.89
C PRO A 53 -24.24 38.24 -1.40
N THR A 54 -22.92 38.30 -1.22
CA THR A 54 -22.06 39.26 -1.92
C THR A 54 -21.69 38.66 -3.25
N THR A 55 -22.48 38.96 -4.27
CA THR A 55 -22.21 38.63 -5.68
C THR A 55 -21.14 39.57 -6.22
N THR A 56 -19.87 39.27 -5.94
CA THR A 56 -18.74 39.86 -6.68
C THR A 56 -18.54 39.04 -7.95
N SER A 57 -19.25 39.45 -9.01
CA SER A 57 -19.07 38.98 -10.38
C SER A 57 -17.70 39.43 -10.87
N THR A 58 -16.70 38.56 -10.73
CA THR A 58 -15.37 38.76 -11.33
C THR A 58 -15.44 38.19 -12.74
N ALA A 59 -15.29 39.05 -13.73
CA ALA A 59 -15.32 38.68 -15.14
C ALA A 59 -14.21 37.64 -15.44
N SER A 60 -14.61 36.38 -15.60
CA SER A 60 -13.74 35.32 -16.11
C SER A 60 -13.41 35.60 -17.57
N THR A 61 -12.21 36.11 -17.82
CA THR A 61 -11.56 36.00 -19.12
C THR A 61 -11.43 34.52 -19.44
N SER A 62 -12.26 34.05 -20.39
CA SER A 62 -12.24 32.67 -20.91
C SER A 62 -10.92 32.42 -21.63
N ALA A 63 -9.90 32.02 -20.88
CA ALA A 63 -8.67 31.50 -21.43
C ALA A 63 -8.94 30.08 -21.94
N LYS A 64 -8.77 29.88 -23.24
CA LYS A 64 -8.85 28.58 -23.92
C LYS A 64 -7.96 27.58 -23.17
N PRO A 65 -8.48 26.43 -22.70
CA PRO A 65 -7.67 25.44 -21.99
C PRO A 65 -6.54 24.97 -22.91
N GLN A 66 -5.31 25.37 -22.59
CA GLN A 66 -4.13 24.78 -23.20
C GLN A 66 -4.04 23.34 -22.68
N ALA A 67 -4.37 22.38 -23.54
CA ALA A 67 -4.16 20.97 -23.28
C ALA A 67 -2.67 20.75 -23.01
N SER A 68 -2.32 20.62 -21.73
CA SER A 68 -0.96 20.30 -21.32
C SER A 68 -0.64 18.89 -21.79
N ALA A 69 0.52 18.70 -22.40
CA ALA A 69 0.96 17.39 -22.85
C ALA A 69 0.90 16.38 -21.68
N PRO A 70 0.51 15.12 -21.92
CA PRO A 70 0.45 14.11 -20.88
C PRO A 70 1.84 13.97 -20.27
N THR A 71 1.97 14.36 -19.01
CA THR A 71 3.19 14.18 -18.25
C THR A 71 3.33 12.69 -18.02
N THR A 72 4.37 12.07 -18.56
CA THR A 72 4.66 10.66 -18.28
C THR A 72 4.71 10.48 -16.76
N PRO A 73 3.91 9.57 -16.18
CA PRO A 73 3.92 9.38 -14.74
C PRO A 73 5.34 9.02 -14.32
N ARG A 74 5.94 9.91 -13.52
CA ARG A 74 7.23 9.64 -12.90
C ARG A 74 6.92 8.75 -11.71
N ALA A 75 7.18 7.46 -11.83
CA ALA A 75 7.19 6.61 -10.64
C ALA A 75 8.28 7.14 -9.69
N THR A 76 7.92 7.49 -8.46
CA THR A 76 8.91 7.85 -7.44
C THR A 76 9.81 6.64 -7.17
N PRO A 77 11.14 6.73 -7.40
CA PRO A 77 12.04 5.62 -7.14
C PRO A 77 12.11 5.35 -5.63
N ARG A 78 11.89 4.09 -5.23
CA ARG A 78 12.08 3.64 -3.86
C ARG A 78 13.55 3.36 -3.57
N ALA A 79 13.91 3.34 -2.28
CA ALA A 79 15.23 2.86 -1.87
C ALA A 79 15.41 1.40 -2.34
N LEU A 80 16.57 1.07 -2.91
CA LEU A 80 16.87 -0.27 -3.44
C LEU A 80 16.79 -1.37 -2.36
N THR A 81 16.86 -0.98 -1.09
CA THR A 81 16.77 -1.85 0.09
C THR A 81 15.35 -2.02 0.62
N GLU A 82 14.34 -1.52 -0.08
CA GLU A 82 12.93 -1.74 0.25
C GLU A 82 12.27 -2.67 -0.77
N TRP A 83 11.13 -3.26 -0.38
CA TRP A 83 10.36 -4.09 -1.29
C TRP A 83 9.92 -3.29 -2.53
N GLN A 84 10.32 -3.76 -3.71
CA GLN A 84 10.11 -3.09 -5.00
C GLN A 84 8.78 -3.47 -5.66
N GLY A 85 7.74 -3.75 -4.87
CA GLY A 85 6.49 -4.31 -5.39
C GLY A 85 5.68 -3.39 -6.31
N MET A 86 4.41 -3.16 -5.97
CA MET A 86 3.54 -2.34 -6.83
C MET A 86 4.09 -0.92 -6.91
N LEU A 87 4.56 -0.54 -8.11
CA LEU A 87 5.01 0.83 -8.38
C LEU A 87 3.84 1.78 -8.21
N GLN A 88 4.06 2.85 -7.47
CA GLN A 88 3.06 3.89 -7.26
C GLN A 88 3.03 4.76 -8.51
N ASP A 89 1.86 4.87 -9.12
CA ASP A 89 1.63 5.86 -10.15
C ASP A 89 1.26 7.19 -9.48
N ASP A 90 2.16 8.17 -9.62
CA ASP A 90 2.03 9.51 -9.05
C ASP A 90 1.05 10.40 -9.84
N GLY A 91 0.45 9.87 -10.92
CA GLY A 91 -0.54 10.55 -11.77
C GLY A 91 -1.85 10.95 -11.08
N GLY A 92 -2.01 10.62 -9.80
CA GLY A 92 -3.00 11.19 -8.88
C GLY A 92 -4.43 11.29 -9.40
N TRP A 93 -5.29 10.32 -9.06
CA TRP A 93 -6.73 10.48 -9.28
C TRP A 93 -7.31 11.51 -8.30
N PRO A 94 -8.22 12.39 -8.70
CA PRO A 94 -8.85 13.33 -7.78
C PRO A 94 -9.55 12.63 -6.61
N CYS A 95 -9.48 13.21 -5.42
CA CYS A 95 -10.14 12.69 -4.24
C CYS A 95 -10.63 13.80 -3.31
N GLU A 96 -11.63 13.47 -2.50
CA GLU A 96 -12.01 14.25 -1.33
C GLU A 96 -11.37 13.64 -0.08
N ARG A 97 -11.12 14.46 0.95
CA ARG A 97 -10.42 13.99 2.18
C ARG A 97 -11.11 12.79 2.84
N THR A 98 -12.43 12.67 2.71
CA THR A 98 -13.22 11.55 3.25
C THR A 98 -13.36 10.38 2.27
N ALA A 99 -12.96 10.53 1.02
CA ALA A 99 -13.05 9.50 0.00
C ALA A 99 -11.89 8.50 0.13
N SER A 100 -12.18 7.23 -0.14
CA SER A 100 -11.17 6.19 -0.28
C SER A 100 -10.52 6.29 -1.66
N CYS A 101 -9.20 6.47 -1.70
CA CYS A 101 -8.42 6.48 -2.93
C CYS A 101 -8.21 5.09 -3.56
N GLY A 102 -8.80 4.05 -2.96
CA GLY A 102 -8.50 2.66 -3.25
C GLY A 102 -7.03 2.32 -2.99
N LEU A 103 -6.70 1.04 -3.10
CA LEU A 103 -5.34 0.52 -3.01
C LEU A 103 -4.54 1.05 -1.80
N ALA A 104 -5.22 1.30 -0.67
CA ALA A 104 -4.60 1.85 0.54
C ALA A 104 -3.84 3.17 0.31
N ARG A 105 -4.31 4.06 -0.56
CA ARG A 105 -3.66 5.36 -0.84
C ARG A 105 -4.17 6.49 0.06
N ALA A 106 -3.33 7.51 0.25
CA ALA A 106 -3.70 8.75 0.94
C ALA A 106 -4.33 9.76 -0.04
N CYS A 107 -5.20 10.62 0.48
CA CYS A 107 -5.74 11.76 -0.26
C CYS A 107 -5.02 13.04 0.19
N VAL A 108 -3.99 13.46 -0.55
CA VAL A 108 -3.16 14.63 -0.25
C VAL A 108 -3.36 15.65 -1.36
N ASP A 109 -3.63 16.90 -0.99
CA ASP A 109 -3.89 17.99 -1.95
C ASP A 109 -4.95 17.65 -3.01
N ALA A 110 -6.01 16.96 -2.59
CA ALA A 110 -7.10 16.47 -3.43
C ALA A 110 -6.67 15.47 -4.52
N LEU A 111 -5.53 14.81 -4.34
CA LEU A 111 -5.02 13.76 -5.22
C LEU A 111 -4.74 12.48 -4.44
N CYS A 112 -5.11 11.34 -5.03
CA CYS A 112 -4.77 10.03 -4.53
C CYS A 112 -3.29 9.77 -4.76
N VAL A 113 -2.50 9.70 -3.70
CA VAL A 113 -1.04 9.53 -3.75
C VAL A 113 -0.57 8.50 -2.74
N ALA A 114 0.69 8.10 -2.84
CA ALA A 114 1.33 7.34 -1.78
C ALA A 114 1.41 8.20 -0.50
N CYS A 115 1.19 7.59 0.66
CA CYS A 115 1.41 8.31 1.93
C CYS A 115 2.91 8.51 2.17
N ARG A 116 3.24 9.53 2.95
CA ARG A 116 4.60 9.86 3.43
C ARG A 116 4.70 9.78 4.94
N GLU A 117 3.60 10.06 5.63
CA GLU A 117 3.51 10.05 7.09
C GLU A 117 2.11 9.63 7.54
N ASP A 118 1.99 9.21 8.80
CA ASP A 118 0.74 8.70 9.36
C ASP A 118 -0.39 9.74 9.31
N ALA A 119 -0.05 11.03 9.41
CA ALA A 119 -1.03 12.12 9.40
C ALA A 119 -1.78 12.28 8.07
N GLU A 120 -1.25 11.70 6.98
CA GLU A 120 -1.92 11.68 5.68
C GLU A 120 -2.93 10.52 5.56
N CYS A 121 -2.89 9.55 6.48
CA CYS A 121 -3.79 8.41 6.52
C CYS A 121 -5.03 8.69 7.40
N LEU A 122 -6.08 7.88 7.24
CA LEU A 122 -7.35 8.11 7.93
C LEU A 122 -7.42 7.34 9.26
N GLY A 123 -7.86 8.02 10.32
CA GLY A 123 -8.23 7.37 11.57
C GLY A 123 -7.07 6.65 12.24
N SER A 124 -7.19 5.32 12.37
CA SER A 124 -6.20 4.44 13.01
C SER A 124 -5.22 3.79 12.02
N GLU A 125 -5.07 4.37 10.83
CA GLU A 125 -4.11 3.92 9.83
C GLU A 125 -2.71 4.51 10.08
N VAL A 126 -1.69 3.82 9.60
CA VAL A 126 -0.28 4.24 9.63
C VAL A 126 0.32 4.09 8.23
N CYS A 127 1.30 4.92 7.92
CA CYS A 127 1.95 4.90 6.63
C CYS A 127 3.03 3.82 6.57
N VAL A 128 2.81 2.81 5.72
CA VAL A 128 3.69 1.65 5.54
C VAL A 128 4.06 1.53 4.07
N LEU A 129 5.34 1.68 3.75
CA LEU A 129 5.84 1.60 2.37
C LEU A 129 4.99 2.43 1.37
N GLY A 130 4.52 3.60 1.82
CA GLY A 130 3.66 4.50 1.04
C GLY A 130 2.21 4.04 0.85
N HIS A 131 1.71 3.16 1.71
CA HIS A 131 0.31 2.73 1.78
C HIS A 131 -0.24 2.93 3.20
N CYS A 132 -1.50 3.35 3.31
CA CYS A 132 -2.21 3.54 4.56
C CYS A 132 -2.82 2.22 5.05
N LEU A 133 -2.15 1.57 6.00
CA LEU A 133 -2.56 0.29 6.57
C LEU A 133 -3.15 0.50 7.96
N LEU A 134 -4.09 -0.36 8.38
CA LEU A 134 -4.55 -0.38 9.76
C LEU A 134 -3.37 -0.66 10.71
N ALA A 135 -3.24 0.13 11.78
CA ALA A 135 -2.11 0.03 12.70
C ALA A 135 -1.92 -1.37 13.29
N GLU A 136 -3.01 -2.09 13.56
CA GLU A 136 -2.98 -3.47 14.09
C GLU A 136 -2.47 -4.52 13.08
N LEU A 137 -2.44 -4.18 11.79
CA LEU A 137 -1.96 -5.03 10.71
C LEU A 137 -0.53 -4.69 10.26
N ALA A 138 0.04 -3.62 10.81
CA ALA A 138 1.37 -3.13 10.47
C ALA A 138 2.45 -3.75 11.36
N GLY A 139 3.16 -4.77 10.86
CA GLY A 139 4.31 -5.37 11.55
C GLY A 139 5.64 -4.63 11.31
N CYS A 140 5.71 -3.80 10.28
CA CYS A 140 6.83 -2.89 9.97
C CYS A 140 6.31 -1.72 9.13
N ARG A 141 6.98 -0.56 9.17
CA ARG A 141 6.66 0.62 8.35
C ARG A 141 7.63 0.79 7.19
N SER A 142 8.90 0.50 7.45
CA SER A 142 9.97 0.55 6.46
C SER A 142 11.04 -0.50 6.76
N ARG A 143 12.09 -0.53 5.94
CA ARG A 143 13.26 -1.40 6.15
C ARG A 143 13.90 -1.21 7.53
N ILE A 144 13.84 0.00 8.11
CA ILE A 144 14.52 0.32 9.37
C ILE A 144 13.94 -0.42 10.58
N ASP A 145 12.68 -0.86 10.48
CA ASP A 145 11.99 -1.56 11.57
C ASP A 145 12.36 -3.05 11.62
N CYS A 146 13.09 -3.54 10.62
CA CYS A 146 13.46 -4.94 10.48
C CYS A 146 14.94 -5.18 10.80
N GLU A 147 15.26 -6.40 11.21
CA GLU A 147 16.65 -6.81 11.51
C GLU A 147 17.55 -6.72 10.26
N ALA A 148 18.88 -6.78 10.45
CA ALA A 148 19.83 -6.86 9.33
C ALA A 148 19.45 -8.00 8.36
N GLU A 149 19.57 -7.78 7.05
CA GLU A 149 19.16 -8.72 5.98
C GLU A 149 17.67 -9.13 5.92
N GLN A 150 16.76 -8.38 6.55
CA GLN A 150 15.31 -8.53 6.35
C GLN A 150 14.75 -7.42 5.46
N LEU A 151 13.59 -7.60 4.85
CA LEU A 151 12.86 -6.54 4.14
C LEU A 151 11.50 -6.35 4.81
N CYS A 152 11.07 -5.10 4.93
CA CYS A 152 9.67 -4.83 5.20
C CYS A 152 8.89 -5.09 3.90
N VAL A 153 7.97 -6.04 3.95
CA VAL A 153 7.16 -6.47 2.81
C VAL A 153 5.69 -6.30 3.17
N MET A 154 4.92 -5.83 2.21
CA MET A 154 3.47 -5.76 2.30
C MET A 154 2.84 -6.91 1.53
N SER A 155 1.85 -7.57 2.11
CA SER A 155 1.11 -8.66 1.49
C SER A 155 -0.37 -8.60 1.86
N GLY A 156 -1.17 -9.44 1.18
CA GLY A 156 -2.62 -9.46 1.33
C GLY A 156 -3.33 -8.88 0.13
N TYR A 157 -4.64 -9.08 0.11
CA TYR A 157 -5.56 -8.54 -0.87
C TYR A 157 -6.83 -8.18 -0.12
N SER A 158 -7.32 -6.96 -0.32
CA SER A 158 -8.60 -6.55 0.25
C SER A 158 -9.59 -6.20 -0.87
N ALA A 159 -10.82 -6.65 -0.69
CA ALA A 159 -11.95 -6.34 -1.57
C ALA A 159 -12.71 -5.08 -1.14
N ASP A 160 -12.34 -4.47 -0.01
CA ASP A 160 -12.98 -3.26 0.49
C ASP A 160 -12.60 -2.02 -0.35
N ALA A 161 -13.42 -0.97 -0.30
CA ALA A 161 -13.22 0.23 -1.12
C ALA A 161 -11.93 1.01 -0.79
N ARG A 162 -11.47 0.96 0.47
CA ARG A 162 -10.17 1.48 0.91
C ARG A 162 -9.03 0.54 0.49
N ALA A 163 -9.34 -0.73 0.31
CA ALA A 163 -8.46 -1.82 -0.07
C ALA A 163 -7.31 -2.03 0.93
N ASN A 164 -7.58 -1.91 2.23
CA ASN A 164 -6.60 -2.11 3.30
C ASN A 164 -7.05 -3.04 4.44
N GLY A 165 -8.28 -3.54 4.44
CA GLY A 165 -8.83 -4.37 5.52
C GLY A 165 -8.05 -5.67 5.77
N ASP A 166 -7.45 -6.24 4.73
CA ASP A 166 -6.65 -7.47 4.80
C ASP A 166 -5.17 -7.27 4.45
N LEU A 167 -4.74 -6.02 4.21
CA LEU A 167 -3.33 -5.72 3.93
C LEU A 167 -2.52 -5.77 5.23
N ARG A 168 -1.38 -6.46 5.18
CA ARG A 168 -0.48 -6.63 6.31
C ARG A 168 0.94 -6.31 5.90
N SER A 169 1.75 -5.87 6.85
CA SER A 169 3.20 -5.76 6.67
C SER A 169 3.96 -6.62 7.66
N ALA A 170 5.08 -7.19 7.22
CA ALA A 170 5.95 -7.99 8.07
C ALA A 170 7.40 -7.92 7.59
N CYS A 171 8.32 -8.12 8.53
CA CYS A 171 9.73 -8.31 8.23
C CYS A 171 9.96 -9.74 7.72
N LEU A 172 10.48 -9.86 6.50
CA LEU A 172 10.81 -11.14 5.88
C LEU A 172 12.32 -11.24 5.68
N GLU A 173 12.92 -12.37 6.09
CA GLU A 173 14.32 -12.66 5.78
C GLU A 173 14.51 -12.74 4.27
N THR A 174 15.48 -12.01 3.72
CA THR A 174 15.82 -12.09 2.29
C THR A 174 16.59 -13.37 1.95
N ARG A 175 16.84 -14.22 2.95
CA ARG A 175 17.66 -15.42 2.92
C ARG A 175 16.95 -16.56 2.19
N GLY A 176 16.87 -16.38 0.87
CA GLY A 176 16.29 -17.29 -0.11
C GLY A 176 16.55 -16.83 -1.55
N ALA A 177 16.86 -15.55 -1.74
CA ALA A 177 17.28 -14.98 -3.02
C ALA A 177 18.81 -15.04 -3.23
N ALA A 178 19.45 -16.18 -2.93
CA ALA A 178 20.90 -16.37 -3.10
C ALA A 178 21.37 -16.35 -4.58
N SER A 179 20.48 -16.09 -5.51
CA SER A 179 20.76 -15.60 -6.86
C SER A 179 19.83 -14.43 -7.08
N ASN A 180 20.35 -13.30 -7.55
CA ASN A 180 19.57 -12.12 -7.91
C ASN A 180 18.30 -12.54 -8.70
N PRO A 181 17.08 -12.45 -8.14
CA PRO A 181 15.87 -12.93 -8.82
C PRO A 181 15.48 -12.04 -10.01
N PHE A 182 16.15 -10.89 -10.15
CA PHE A 182 16.09 -10.01 -11.30
C PHE A 182 17.20 -10.25 -12.34
N SER A 183 18.12 -11.20 -12.10
CA SER A 183 18.75 -11.85 -13.24
C SER A 183 17.67 -12.70 -13.89
N PRO A 184 17.16 -12.38 -15.09
CA PRO A 184 16.31 -13.31 -15.80
C PRO A 184 17.04 -14.67 -15.80
N PRO A 185 16.34 -15.79 -15.58
CA PRO A 185 16.98 -17.10 -15.68
C PRO A 185 17.75 -17.08 -17.01
N ARG A 186 19.07 -17.32 -16.97
CA ARG A 186 19.77 -17.60 -18.22
C ARG A 186 18.94 -18.72 -18.84
N PRO A 187 18.32 -18.51 -20.02
CA PRO A 187 17.65 -19.62 -20.67
C PRO A 187 18.68 -20.74 -20.70
N PRO A 188 18.30 -21.99 -20.37
CA PRO A 188 19.23 -23.10 -20.55
C PRO A 188 19.83 -22.90 -21.93
N GLU A 189 21.16 -22.84 -22.01
CA GLU A 189 21.84 -22.88 -23.28
C GLU A 189 21.46 -24.22 -23.86
N ASP A 190 20.36 -24.20 -24.61
CA ASP A 190 19.74 -25.33 -25.23
C ASP A 190 20.63 -25.61 -26.43
N GLU A 191 21.76 -26.25 -26.13
CA GLU A 191 22.75 -26.77 -27.07
C GLU A 191 22.13 -27.81 -28.02
N ASN A 192 20.82 -28.06 -27.90
CA ASN A 192 20.05 -28.96 -28.72
C ASN A 192 18.70 -28.36 -29.17
N ARG A 193 18.66 -27.07 -29.51
CA ARG A 193 17.57 -26.54 -30.35
C ARG A 193 17.66 -27.13 -31.76
N GLY A 194 17.06 -28.30 -31.92
CA GLY A 194 16.54 -28.75 -33.21
C GLY A 194 15.59 -27.71 -33.81
N PRO A 195 15.17 -27.87 -35.08
CA PRO A 195 14.36 -26.88 -35.79
C PRO A 195 13.15 -26.49 -34.95
N LEU A 196 13.09 -25.22 -34.54
CA LEU A 196 12.01 -24.69 -33.71
C LEU A 196 10.68 -25.00 -34.39
N ALA A 197 9.81 -25.75 -33.71
CA ALA A 197 8.45 -25.98 -34.18
C ALA A 197 7.76 -24.62 -34.40
N PRO A 198 6.96 -24.47 -35.47
CA PRO A 198 6.31 -23.21 -35.79
C PRO A 198 5.41 -22.75 -34.64
N VAL A 199 5.55 -21.48 -34.26
CA VAL A 199 4.82 -20.88 -33.13
C VAL A 199 3.32 -20.83 -33.49
N PRO A 200 2.43 -21.41 -32.66
CA PRO A 200 1.00 -21.58 -33.00
C PRO A 200 0.19 -20.27 -33.13
N ASN A 201 0.82 -19.11 -32.92
CA ASN A 201 0.18 -17.80 -33.04
C ASN A 201 0.63 -16.99 -34.27
N GLN A 202 1.51 -17.51 -35.13
CA GLN A 202 1.83 -16.79 -36.37
C GLN A 202 0.63 -16.69 -37.31
N ASP A 203 -0.17 -17.75 -37.38
CA ASP A 203 -1.36 -17.81 -38.25
C ASP A 203 -2.43 -16.76 -37.83
N LEU A 204 -2.55 -16.48 -36.53
CA LEU A 204 -3.45 -15.43 -36.02
C LEU A 204 -2.93 -14.02 -36.35
N LEU A 205 -1.62 -13.80 -36.26
CA LEU A 205 -0.97 -12.54 -36.60
C LEU A 205 -1.01 -12.25 -38.11
N GLU A 206 -0.87 -13.27 -38.95
CA GLU A 206 -1.03 -13.13 -40.41
C GLU A 206 -2.47 -12.80 -40.78
N ARG A 207 -3.47 -13.49 -40.20
CA ARG A 207 -4.88 -13.18 -40.44
C ARG A 207 -5.28 -11.76 -40.01
N LEU A 208 -4.72 -11.26 -38.90
CA LEU A 208 -4.91 -9.87 -38.48
C LEU A 208 -4.26 -8.87 -39.45
N ARG A 209 -3.08 -9.21 -39.98
CA ARG A 209 -2.37 -8.37 -40.95
C ARG A 209 -3.11 -8.30 -42.29
N GLU A 210 -3.61 -9.43 -42.79
CA GLU A 210 -4.42 -9.48 -44.01
C GLU A 210 -5.75 -8.75 -43.86
N GLY A 211 -6.37 -8.82 -42.67
CA GLY A 211 -7.60 -8.09 -42.36
C GLY A 211 -7.42 -6.57 -42.47
N MET A 212 -6.29 -6.04 -42.01
CA MET A 212 -6.02 -4.59 -42.08
C MET A 212 -5.72 -4.12 -43.51
N GLN A 213 -5.07 -4.93 -44.34
CA GLN A 213 -4.74 -4.55 -45.72
C GLN A 213 -5.97 -4.45 -46.65
N ARG A 214 -7.10 -5.08 -46.30
CA ARG A 214 -8.34 -4.97 -47.10
C ARG A 214 -9.10 -3.67 -46.87
N VAL A 215 -8.80 -2.93 -45.80
CA VAL A 215 -9.54 -1.71 -45.46
C VAL A 215 -9.05 -0.51 -46.29
N ASP A 216 -7.80 -0.53 -46.77
CA ASP A 216 -7.21 0.58 -47.53
C ASP A 216 -7.44 0.50 -49.05
N GLY A 217 -8.18 -0.51 -49.54
CA GLY A 217 -8.44 -0.72 -50.97
C GLY A 217 -9.83 -0.27 -51.47
N GLY A 218 -10.58 0.49 -50.68
CA GLY A 218 -11.87 1.03 -51.10
C GLY A 218 -11.69 2.23 -52.03
N ASP A 219 -11.77 1.99 -53.34
CA ASP A 219 -11.94 3.04 -54.35
C ASP A 219 -13.18 3.92 -54.02
N PRO A 220 -13.08 5.25 -54.15
CA PRO A 220 -14.18 6.20 -53.90
C PRO A 220 -15.34 6.10 -54.91
#